data_AF-L0AU21-F1
#
_entry.id   AF-L0AU21-F1
#
_cell.length_a   1.000
_cell.length_b   1.000
_cell.length_c   1.000
_cell.angle_alpha   90.00
_cell.angle_beta   90.00
_cell.angle_gamma   90.00
#
_symmetry.space_group_name_H-M   'P 1'
#
loop_
_entity.id
_entity.type
_entity.pdbx_description
1 polymer ?
#
loop_
_entity_poly.entity_id
_entity_poly.type
_entity_poly.pdbx_seq_one_letter_code
_entity_poly.pdbx_strand_id
1 'polypeptide(L)'
;MDKISNTSFKKGTVRLTKLYVLVSIATEKCDSGNVVRDNKITEKDLETYFKANSLLQYGILGYAKFPLKVVHLSRRTDEFIIETSTCSLSKLQLIIANHFPSESPIKFSTILNSENNFAFKVRKIDVSLASIIHGDLKIEPLNVE
;
A
#
# COMPACT_ATOMS: atom_id res chain seq x y z
N MET A 1 -23.02 -40.48 -33.90
CA MET A 1 -22.58 -39.15 -34.38
C MET A 1 -22.94 -38.17 -33.29
N ASP A 2 -22.06 -38.00 -32.31
CA ASP A 2 -22.31 -37.12 -31.17
C ASP A 2 -21.46 -35.85 -31.31
N LYS A 3 -22.16 -34.72 -31.37
CA LYS A 3 -21.58 -33.38 -31.47
C LYS A 3 -20.86 -33.06 -30.16
N ILE A 4 -19.52 -33.05 -30.21
CA ILE A 4 -18.69 -32.43 -29.18
C ILE A 4 -18.90 -30.92 -29.30
N SER A 5 -19.68 -30.34 -28.38
CA SER A 5 -19.85 -28.91 -28.27
C SER A 5 -18.54 -28.29 -27.76
N ASN A 6 -17.82 -27.60 -28.65
CA ASN A 6 -16.71 -26.73 -28.30
C ASN A 6 -17.19 -25.62 -27.35
N THR A 7 -16.95 -25.79 -26.05
CA THR A 7 -17.02 -24.69 -25.09
C THR A 7 -15.83 -23.77 -25.34
N SER A 8 -16.06 -22.66 -26.06
CA SER A 8 -15.06 -21.61 -26.19
C SER A 8 -14.85 -20.97 -24.83
N PHE A 9 -13.68 -21.21 -24.22
CA PHE A 9 -13.23 -20.42 -23.09
C PHE A 9 -12.91 -19.02 -23.61
N LYS A 10 -13.88 -18.10 -23.48
CA LYS A 10 -13.59 -16.68 -23.61
C LYS A 10 -12.57 -16.33 -22.53
N LYS A 11 -11.36 -15.97 -22.97
CA LYS A 11 -10.28 -15.45 -22.14
C LYS A 11 -10.82 -14.20 -21.43
N GLY A 12 -11.29 -14.37 -20.20
CA GLY A 12 -11.91 -13.30 -19.43
C GLY A 12 -10.89 -12.21 -19.17
N THR A 13 -11.14 -11.01 -19.68
CA THR A 13 -10.37 -9.82 -19.32
C THR A 13 -10.65 -9.52 -17.85
N VAL A 14 -9.79 -9.97 -16.94
CA VAL A 14 -9.87 -9.60 -15.52
C VAL A 14 -9.58 -8.11 -15.45
N ARG A 15 -10.63 -7.29 -15.36
CA ARG A 15 -10.51 -5.85 -15.15
C ARG A 15 -9.97 -5.68 -13.73
N LEU A 16 -8.70 -5.29 -13.61
CA LEU A 16 -8.07 -5.05 -12.31
C LEU A 16 -8.83 -3.91 -11.63
N THR A 17 -9.61 -4.25 -10.61
CA THR A 17 -10.30 -3.25 -9.80
C THR A 17 -9.26 -2.46 -9.01
N LYS A 18 -9.28 -1.16 -9.21
CA LYS A 18 -8.43 -0.20 -8.53
C LYS A 18 -8.84 -0.09 -7.06
N LEU A 19 -7.86 -0.04 -6.16
CA LEU A 19 -8.04 0.13 -4.73
C LEU A 19 -7.13 1.24 -4.21
N TYR A 20 -7.59 1.86 -3.13
CA TYR A 20 -6.85 2.81 -2.34
C TYR A 20 -6.68 2.25 -0.93
N VAL A 21 -5.50 2.42 -0.35
CA VAL A 21 -5.14 1.90 0.97
C VAL A 21 -4.56 3.05 1.78
N LEU A 22 -5.23 3.43 2.86
CA LEU A 22 -4.74 4.39 3.84
C LEU A 22 -3.82 3.68 4.82
N VAL A 23 -2.59 4.18 4.96
CA VAL A 23 -1.53 3.60 5.78
C VAL A 23 -1.01 4.67 6.73
N SER A 24 -0.94 4.36 8.03
CA SER A 24 -0.31 5.21 9.03
C SER A 24 1.14 4.80 9.24
N ILE A 25 2.00 5.79 9.47
CA ILE A 25 3.42 5.66 9.80
C ILE A 25 3.57 5.81 11.31
N ALA A 26 4.18 4.83 11.96
CA ALA A 26 4.60 4.91 13.36
C ALA A 26 6.13 4.96 13.40
N THR A 27 6.70 5.92 14.12
CA THR A 27 8.14 5.97 14.39
C THR A 27 8.41 5.24 15.70
N GLU A 28 9.22 4.20 15.67
CA GLU A 28 9.77 3.61 16.88
C GLU A 28 10.89 4.52 17.37
N LYS A 29 10.69 5.20 18.50
CA LYS A 29 11.73 6.03 19.09
C LYS A 29 12.86 5.13 19.60
N CYS A 30 14.09 5.38 19.14
CA CYS A 30 15.25 5.01 19.93
C CYS A 30 15.32 5.94 21.15
N ASP A 31 15.68 5.40 22.33
CA ASP A 31 15.66 6.06 23.65
C ASP A 31 16.59 7.28 23.83
N SER A 32 17.12 7.87 22.76
CA SER A 32 17.90 9.10 22.82
C SER A 32 16.99 10.33 22.66
N GLY A 33 16.89 11.10 23.74
CA GLY A 33 16.19 12.38 23.79
C GLY A 33 16.59 13.32 22.64
N ASN A 34 15.60 14.10 22.18
CA ASN A 34 15.57 14.93 20.97
C ASN A 34 15.27 14.18 19.67
N VAL A 35 14.01 13.74 19.52
CA VAL A 35 13.44 13.41 18.21
C VAL A 35 13.35 14.70 17.40
N VAL A 36 14.38 14.99 16.62
CA VAL A 36 14.32 15.97 15.55
C VAL A 36 13.22 15.50 14.60
N ARG A 37 12.07 16.18 14.60
CA ARG A 37 10.94 15.91 13.69
C ARG A 37 11.22 16.38 12.24
N ASP A 38 12.47 16.44 11.82
CA ASP A 38 12.87 16.83 10.44
C ASP A 38 13.03 15.61 9.52
N ASN A 39 12.29 14.54 9.77
CA ASN A 39 12.18 13.45 8.80
C ASN A 39 11.31 13.92 7.62
N LYS A 40 11.93 14.56 6.62
CA LYS A 40 11.34 15.00 5.36
C LYS A 40 11.02 13.83 4.42
N ILE A 41 10.24 12.85 4.89
CA ILE A 41 9.78 11.76 4.04
C ILE A 41 8.92 12.34 2.93
N THR A 42 9.21 11.94 1.70
CA THR A 42 8.42 12.31 0.53
C THR A 42 7.62 11.12 0.02
N GLU A 43 6.59 11.40 -0.79
CA GLU A 43 5.81 10.37 -1.48
C GLU A 43 6.70 9.48 -2.34
N LYS A 44 7.74 10.07 -2.97
CA LYS A 44 8.71 9.35 -3.79
C LYS A 44 9.53 8.36 -2.97
N ASP A 45 9.89 8.71 -1.74
CA ASP A 45 10.67 7.82 -0.88
C ASP A 45 9.84 6.61 -0.45
N LEU A 46 8.58 6.84 -0.06
CA LEU A 46 7.62 5.77 0.24
C LEU A 46 7.39 4.89 -0.99
N GLU A 47 7.16 5.49 -2.16
CA GLU A 47 6.94 4.72 -3.39
C GLU A 47 8.17 3.88 -3.75
N THR A 48 9.37 4.44 -3.63
CA THR A 48 10.63 3.73 -3.86
C THR A 48 10.78 2.57 -2.89
N TYR A 49 10.46 2.77 -1.61
CA TYR A 49 10.48 1.71 -0.61
C TYR A 49 9.56 0.54 -0.97
N PHE A 50 8.28 0.82 -1.27
CA PHE A 50 7.34 -0.25 -1.59
C PHE A 50 7.71 -0.97 -2.88
N LYS A 51 8.23 -0.24 -3.87
CA LYS A 51 8.74 -0.83 -5.12
C LYS A 51 9.96 -1.73 -4.88
N ALA A 52 10.93 -1.27 -4.10
CA ALA A 52 12.11 -2.05 -3.74
C ALA A 52 11.71 -3.34 -3.00
N ASN A 53 10.82 -3.24 -2.01
CA ASN A 53 10.33 -4.42 -1.28
C ASN A 53 9.53 -5.37 -2.17
N SER A 54 8.76 -4.85 -3.11
CA SER A 54 8.05 -5.68 -4.09
C SER A 54 9.02 -6.47 -4.96
N LEU A 55 10.12 -5.83 -5.38
CA LEU A 55 11.16 -6.49 -6.16
C LEU A 55 11.91 -7.54 -5.32
N LEU A 56 12.24 -7.23 -4.07
CA LEU A 56 12.96 -8.14 -3.17
C LEU A 56 12.11 -9.35 -2.78
N GLN A 57 10.84 -9.16 -2.47
CA GLN A 57 9.94 -10.23 -2.02
C GLN A 57 9.41 -11.10 -3.17
N TYR A 58 9.12 -10.50 -4.33
CA TYR A 58 8.40 -11.18 -5.40
C TYR A 58 9.19 -11.31 -6.71
N GLY A 59 10.44 -10.84 -6.73
CA GLY A 59 11.30 -10.84 -7.91
C GLY A 59 10.78 -9.92 -9.03
N ILE A 60 11.50 -9.92 -10.16
CA ILE A 60 11.20 -9.01 -11.29
C ILE A 60 9.82 -9.25 -11.90
N LEU A 61 9.37 -10.51 -11.97
CA LEU A 61 8.06 -10.88 -12.52
C LEU A 61 6.92 -10.50 -11.57
N GLY A 62 7.14 -10.61 -10.26
CA GLY A 62 6.18 -10.17 -9.25
C GLY A 62 6.04 -8.65 -9.26
N TYR A 63 7.17 -7.94 -9.31
CA TYR A 63 7.24 -6.49 -9.42
C TYR A 63 6.52 -5.95 -10.67
N ALA A 64 6.79 -6.51 -11.85
CA ALA A 64 6.17 -6.07 -13.10
C ALA A 64 4.64 -6.18 -13.10
N LYS A 65 4.08 -7.08 -12.28
CA LYS A 65 2.64 -7.30 -12.13
C LYS A 65 2.04 -6.63 -10.89
N PHE A 66 2.80 -5.77 -10.21
CA PHE A 66 2.41 -5.13 -8.97
C PHE A 66 2.20 -3.62 -9.17
N PRO A 67 1.03 -3.20 -9.68
CA PRO A 67 0.71 -1.78 -9.79
C PRO A 67 0.65 -1.17 -8.39
N LEU A 68 1.56 -0.23 -8.13
CA LEU A 68 1.64 0.52 -6.89
C LEU A 68 2.05 1.96 -7.17
N LYS A 69 1.31 2.90 -6.59
CA LYS A 69 1.61 4.33 -6.61
C LYS A 69 1.25 4.97 -5.28
N VAL A 70 2.12 5.82 -4.72
CA VAL A 70 1.74 6.66 -3.59
C VAL A 70 1.03 7.90 -4.15
N VAL A 71 -0.22 8.12 -3.76
CA VAL A 71 -1.06 9.19 -4.33
C VAL A 71 -1.26 10.39 -3.42
N HIS A 72 -0.94 10.23 -2.13
CA HIS A 72 -1.03 11.31 -1.16
C HIS A 72 -0.19 10.97 0.08
N LEU A 73 0.52 11.96 0.63
CA LEU A 73 1.15 11.93 1.96
C LEU A 73 0.70 13.13 2.81
N SER A 74 0.04 12.84 3.92
CA SER A 74 -0.29 13.79 4.97
C SER A 74 0.81 13.80 6.04
N ARG A 75 1.66 14.82 6.02
CA ARG A 75 2.68 15.05 7.05
C ARG A 75 2.11 15.48 8.40
N ARG A 76 0.84 15.91 8.43
CA ARG A 76 0.17 16.32 9.67
C ARG A 76 -0.28 15.11 10.49
N THR A 77 -0.71 14.06 9.80
CA THR A 77 -1.24 12.85 10.44
C THR A 77 -0.30 11.66 10.34
N ASP A 78 0.88 11.83 9.73
CA ASP A 78 1.82 10.76 9.43
C ASP A 78 1.15 9.60 8.68
N GLU A 79 0.30 9.94 7.70
CA GLU A 79 -0.48 8.98 6.91
C GLU A 79 -0.26 9.18 5.43
N PHE A 80 -0.37 8.11 4.66
CA PHE A 80 -0.29 8.16 3.21
C PHE A 80 -1.25 7.19 2.57
N ILE A 81 -1.58 7.44 1.30
CA ILE A 81 -2.50 6.64 0.52
C ILE A 81 -1.73 5.96 -0.60
N ILE A 82 -1.85 4.63 -0.66
CA ILE A 82 -1.33 3.81 -1.74
C ILE A 82 -2.47 3.43 -2.66
N GLU A 83 -2.29 3.67 -3.95
CA GLU A 83 -3.11 3.12 -5.01
C GLU A 83 -2.53 1.77 -5.47
N THR A 84 -3.37 0.75 -5.54
CA THR A 84 -3.00 -0.58 -6.04
C THR A 84 -4.18 -1.29 -6.71
N SER A 85 -4.03 -2.57 -7.05
CA SER A 85 -5.12 -3.43 -7.55
C SER A 85 -5.57 -4.45 -6.51
N THR A 86 -6.80 -4.94 -6.63
CA THR A 86 -7.32 -6.05 -5.80
C THR A 86 -6.39 -7.27 -5.79
N CYS A 87 -5.84 -7.64 -6.94
CA CYS A 87 -4.91 -8.77 -7.07
C CYS A 87 -3.55 -8.56 -6.36
N SER A 88 -3.23 -7.31 -6.03
CA SER A 88 -1.99 -6.90 -5.37
C SER A 88 -2.19 -6.61 -3.89
N LEU A 89 -3.42 -6.53 -3.39
CA LEU A 89 -3.70 -6.12 -2.01
C LEU A 89 -3.00 -7.01 -0.97
N SER A 90 -3.07 -8.34 -1.12
CA SER A 90 -2.44 -9.27 -0.18
C SER A 90 -0.92 -9.13 -0.16
N LYS A 91 -0.30 -8.93 -1.33
CA LYS A 91 1.14 -8.67 -1.45
C LYS A 91 1.54 -7.35 -0.80
N LEU A 92 0.72 -6.30 -0.99
CA LEU A 92 0.93 -5.02 -0.34
C LEU A 92 0.82 -5.14 1.19
N GLN A 93 -0.17 -5.86 1.68
CA GLN A 93 -0.34 -6.10 3.13
C GLN A 93 0.86 -6.83 3.74
N LEU A 94 1.46 -7.78 3.03
CA LEU A 94 2.70 -8.45 3.47
C LEU A 94 3.88 -7.49 3.58
N ILE A 95 4.03 -6.56 2.63
CA ILE A 95 5.07 -5.52 2.69
C ILE A 95 4.78 -4.55 3.85
N ILE A 96 3.53 -4.13 4.03
CA ILE A 96 3.12 -3.19 5.10
C ILE A 96 3.31 -3.81 6.49
N ALA A 97 2.99 -5.09 6.66
CA ALA A 97 3.19 -5.81 7.91
C ALA A 97 4.68 -5.99 8.28
N ASN A 98 5.60 -5.50 7.44
CA ASN A 98 7.04 -5.47 7.67
C ASN A 98 7.63 -6.85 7.99
N HIS A 99 7.01 -7.92 7.47
CA HIS A 99 7.43 -9.29 7.73
C HIS A 99 8.64 -9.74 6.90
N PHE A 100 9.05 -8.95 5.90
CA PHE A 100 10.23 -9.30 5.11
C PHE A 100 10.90 -8.09 4.44
N PRO A 101 12.24 -8.01 4.47
CA PRO A 101 13.11 -8.98 5.15
C PRO A 101 13.22 -8.65 6.64
N SER A 102 12.88 -9.62 7.49
CA SER A 102 13.11 -9.59 8.95
C SER A 102 14.60 -9.44 9.31
N GLU A 103 15.49 -9.65 8.33
CA GLU A 103 16.94 -9.52 8.39
C GLU A 103 17.49 -8.77 7.16
N SER A 104 16.80 -7.73 6.71
CA SER A 104 17.29 -6.92 5.58
C SER A 104 18.61 -6.25 5.99
N PRO A 105 19.72 -6.43 5.25
CA PRO A 105 20.94 -5.66 5.50
C PRO A 105 20.71 -4.16 5.25
N ILE A 106 19.66 -3.84 4.47
CA ILE A 106 19.19 -2.49 4.21
C ILE A 106 18.06 -2.21 5.19
N LYS A 107 18.40 -1.53 6.29
CA LYS A 107 17.39 -0.98 7.19
C LYS A 107 16.65 0.17 6.49
N PHE A 108 15.38 0.37 6.82
CA PHE A 108 14.57 1.44 6.25
C PHE A 108 15.20 2.83 6.47
N SER A 109 15.88 2.97 7.61
CA SER A 109 16.77 4.08 7.94
C SER A 109 17.76 4.44 6.82
N THR A 110 18.29 3.44 6.11
CA THR A 110 19.29 3.61 5.03
C THR A 110 18.68 4.11 3.73
N ILE A 111 17.43 3.74 3.41
CA ILE A 111 16.75 4.20 2.17
C ILE A 111 16.21 5.63 2.35
N LEU A 112 15.76 5.95 3.57
CA LEU A 112 15.22 7.28 3.91
C LEU A 112 16.28 8.27 4.42
N ASN A 113 17.56 7.90 4.48
CA ASN A 113 18.61 8.67 5.15
C ASN A 113 18.21 9.13 6.58
N SER A 114 17.48 8.28 7.31
CA SER A 114 16.95 8.59 8.64
C SER A 114 17.51 7.58 9.62
N GLU A 115 17.87 7.93 10.85
CA GLU A 115 18.27 6.92 11.86
C GLU A 115 17.08 6.19 12.49
N ASN A 116 15.85 6.55 12.10
CA ASN A 116 14.63 6.07 12.74
C ASN A 116 14.12 4.77 12.13
N ASN A 117 13.61 3.88 12.99
CA ASN A 117 12.81 2.75 12.58
C ASN A 117 11.36 3.18 12.38
N PHE A 118 10.73 2.69 11.32
CA PHE A 118 9.35 3.01 10.99
C PHE A 118 8.55 1.73 10.85
N ALA A 119 7.36 1.73 11.44
CA ALA A 119 6.36 0.70 11.30
C ALA A 119 5.17 1.26 10.51
N PHE A 120 4.58 0.43 9.66
CA PHE A 120 3.40 0.80 8.88
C PHE A 120 2.19 0.02 9.37
N LYS A 121 1.02 0.66 9.32
CA LYS A 121 -0.25 0.00 9.65
C LYS A 121 -1.34 0.41 8.68
N VAL A 122 -2.05 -0.57 8.12
CA VAL A 122 -3.24 -0.32 7.32
C VAL A 122 -4.36 0.22 8.22
N ARG A 123 -4.92 1.38 7.85
CA ARG A 123 -6.02 2.03 8.56
C ARG A 123 -7.36 1.79 7.87
N LYS A 124 -7.39 1.95 6.54
CA LYS A 124 -8.61 1.83 5.72
C LYS A 124 -8.26 1.35 4.32
N ILE A 125 -9.17 0.61 3.70
CA ILE A 125 -9.09 0.19 2.30
C ILE A 125 -10.43 0.56 1.66
N ASP A 126 -10.39 1.13 0.46
CA ASP A 126 -11.59 1.55 -0.27
C ASP A 126 -11.34 1.50 -1.78
N VAL A 127 -12.42 1.44 -2.57
CA VAL A 127 -12.37 1.58 -4.03
C VAL A 127 -12.37 3.05 -4.48
N SER A 128 -12.76 3.96 -3.58
CA SER A 128 -12.89 5.40 -3.86
C SER A 128 -11.89 6.23 -3.06
N LEU A 129 -11.04 7.00 -3.76
CA LEU A 129 -10.11 7.93 -3.13
C LEU A 129 -10.84 8.98 -2.27
N ALA A 130 -11.97 9.49 -2.75
CA ALA A 130 -12.79 10.45 -2.01
C ALA A 130 -13.32 9.85 -0.71
N SER A 131 -13.70 8.57 -0.71
CA SER A 131 -14.18 7.88 0.50
C SER A 131 -13.05 7.59 1.50
N ILE A 132 -11.80 7.48 1.04
CA ILE A 132 -10.63 7.45 1.93
C ILE A 132 -10.36 8.82 2.55
N ILE A 133 -10.36 9.89 1.75
CA ILE A 133 -10.00 11.23 2.20
C ILE A 133 -11.09 11.83 3.10
N HIS A 134 -12.36 11.65 2.74
CA HIS A 134 -13.53 12.28 3.39
C HIS A 134 -14.36 11.28 4.20
N GLY A 135 -13.75 10.16 4.59
CA GLY A 135 -14.40 8.95 5.10
C GLY A 135 -15.18 9.02 6.41
N ASP A 136 -15.71 10.18 6.77
CA ASP A 136 -16.76 10.43 7.78
C ASP A 136 -18.12 10.77 7.13
N LEU A 137 -18.32 10.53 5.83
CA LEU A 137 -19.64 10.68 5.21
C LEU A 137 -20.56 9.53 5.69
N LYS A 138 -21.18 9.75 6.87
CA LYS A 138 -22.38 9.04 7.30
C LYS A 138 -23.43 9.20 6.19
N ILE A 139 -23.73 8.12 5.49
CA ILE A 139 -24.95 8.04 4.70
C ILE A 139 -26.03 7.68 5.71
N GLU A 140 -26.79 8.68 6.18
CA GLU A 140 -28.03 8.41 6.90
C GLU A 140 -29.02 7.72 5.95
N PRO A 141 -29.80 6.73 6.44
CA PRO A 141 -30.74 6.02 5.60
C PRO A 141 -31.76 6.99 5.02
N LEU A 142 -32.06 6.82 3.72
CA LEU A 142 -33.21 7.47 3.09
C LEU A 142 -34.47 7.00 3.85
N ASN A 143 -35.00 7.84 4.73
CA ASN A 143 -36.38 7.68 5.17
C ASN A 143 -37.26 7.96 3.94
N VAL A 144 -37.77 6.89 3.37
CA VAL A 144 -38.92 6.97 2.47
C VAL A 144 -40.15 6.87 3.35
N GLU A 145 -40.74 8.02 3.66
CA GLU A 145 -42.17 8.14 3.98
C GLU A 145 -42.84 8.97 2.88
#